data_AF-F6GDB9-F1
#
_entry.id   AF-F6GDB9-F1
#
_cell.length_a   1.000
_cell.length_b   1.000
_cell.length_c   1.000
_cell.angle_alpha   90.00
_cell.angle_beta   90.00
_cell.angle_gamma   90.00
#
_symmetry.space_group_name_H-M   'P 1'
#
loop_
_entity.id
_entity.type
_entity.pdbx_description
1 polymer ?
#
loop_
_entity_poly.entity_id
_entity_poly.type
_entity_poly.pdbx_seq_one_letter_code
_entity_poly.pdbx_strand_id
1 'polypeptide(L)'
;MESKFRELNKLFDDYVNNYIREYGERNSGKIINTIKTSKHTSNLINQSASKRVIPSANDFKSTTLGNLSLSFARTAKVRFATLILLYIWHNEVQIPLNLGSEADTISLLNRILNTTN
;
A
#
# COMPACT_ATOMS: atom_id res chain seq x y z
N MET A 1 -26.16 -31.82 -22.37
CA MET A 1 -24.90 -32.40 -21.86
C MET A 1 -23.88 -31.28 -21.92
N GLU A 2 -23.64 -30.56 -20.82
CA GLU A 2 -22.55 -29.57 -20.82
C GLU A 2 -21.25 -30.31 -21.12
N SER A 3 -20.51 -29.80 -22.10
CA SER A 3 -19.31 -30.45 -22.61
C SER A 3 -18.31 -30.65 -21.48
N LYS A 4 -17.78 -31.88 -21.31
CA LYS A 4 -16.69 -32.18 -20.36
C LYS A 4 -15.49 -31.22 -20.51
N PHE A 5 -15.28 -30.66 -21.69
CA PHE A 5 -14.27 -29.62 -21.92
C PHE A 5 -14.60 -28.29 -21.24
N ARG A 6 -15.88 -27.91 -21.16
CA ARG A 6 -16.31 -26.71 -20.42
C ARG A 6 -16.07 -26.90 -18.92
N GLU A 7 -16.35 -28.08 -18.39
CA GLU A 7 -16.07 -28.42 -17.00
C GLU A 7 -14.56 -28.41 -16.70
N LEU A 8 -13.75 -29.00 -17.59
CA LEU A 8 -12.29 -28.95 -17.49
C LEU A 8 -11.74 -27.52 -17.47
N ASN A 9 -12.20 -26.67 -18.41
CA ASN A 9 -11.75 -25.28 -18.49
C ASN A 9 -12.12 -24.50 -17.22
N LYS A 10 -13.35 -24.70 -16.70
CA LYS A 10 -13.78 -24.07 -15.45
C LYS A 10 -12.89 -24.49 -14.27
N LEU A 11 -12.62 -25.78 -14.11
CA LEU A 11 -11.74 -26.28 -13.04
C LEU A 11 -10.33 -25.70 -13.17
N PHE A 12 -9.78 -25.64 -14.38
CA PHE A 12 -8.46 -25.06 -14.61
C PHE A 12 -8.43 -23.57 -14.23
N ASP A 13 -9.43 -22.79 -14.67
CA ASP A 13 -9.54 -21.37 -14.33
C ASP A 13 -9.66 -21.16 -12.82
N ASP A 14 -10.47 -21.99 -12.13
CA ASP A 14 -10.62 -21.93 -10.67
C ASP A 14 -9.28 -22.19 -9.96
N TYR A 15 -8.52 -23.21 -10.37
CA TYR A 15 -7.22 -23.52 -9.80
C TYR A 15 -6.19 -22.41 -10.05
N VAL A 16 -6.12 -21.89 -11.28
CA VAL A 16 -5.20 -20.80 -11.63
C VAL A 16 -5.53 -19.54 -10.84
N ASN A 17 -6.82 -19.17 -10.76
CA ASN A 17 -7.26 -18.00 -10.00
C ASN A 17 -6.98 -18.14 -8.50
N ASN A 18 -7.19 -19.33 -7.94
CA ASN A 18 -6.84 -19.61 -6.55
C ASN A 18 -5.34 -19.45 -6.29
N TYR A 19 -4.49 -19.97 -7.18
CA TYR A 19 -3.04 -19.83 -7.07
C TYR A 19 -2.58 -18.36 -7.16
N ILE A 20 -3.11 -17.61 -8.13
CA ILE A 20 -2.83 -16.18 -8.29
C ILE A 20 -3.22 -15.42 -7.02
N ARG A 21 -4.41 -15.71 -6.47
CA ARG A 21 -4.89 -15.09 -5.22
C ARG A 21 -3.97 -15.39 -4.05
N GLU A 22 -3.65 -16.66 -3.79
CA GLU A 22 -2.78 -17.05 -2.67
C GLU A 22 -1.41 -16.37 -2.76
N TYR A 23 -0.82 -16.36 -3.95
CA TYR A 23 0.46 -15.72 -4.17
C TYR A 23 0.37 -14.19 -4.00
N GLY A 24 -0.68 -13.57 -4.53
CA GLY A 24 -0.97 -12.15 -4.37
C GLY A 24 -1.15 -11.74 -2.92
N GLU A 25 -1.93 -12.49 -2.15
CA GLU A 25 -2.16 -12.30 -0.72
C GLU A 25 -0.85 -12.42 0.07
N ARG A 26 -0.07 -13.48 -0.17
CA ARG A 26 1.21 -13.70 0.50
C ARG A 26 2.19 -12.55 0.23
N ASN A 27 2.30 -12.10 -1.01
CA ASN A 27 3.20 -10.99 -1.35
C ASN A 27 2.72 -9.65 -0.78
N SER A 28 1.42 -9.38 -0.84
CA SER A 28 0.82 -8.16 -0.29
C SER A 28 1.00 -8.12 1.23
N GLY A 29 0.78 -9.25 1.91
CA GLY A 29 0.97 -9.41 3.36
C GLY A 29 2.40 -9.09 3.79
N LYS A 30 3.41 -9.56 3.05
CA LYS A 30 4.82 -9.22 3.33
C LYS A 30 5.10 -7.73 3.25
N ILE A 31 4.53 -7.04 2.26
CA ILE A 31 4.71 -5.59 2.08
C ILE A 31 4.02 -4.84 3.21
N ILE A 32 2.76 -5.19 3.51
CA ILE A 32 2.00 -4.60 4.62
C ILE A 32 2.76 -4.77 5.93
N ASN A 33 3.26 -5.98 6.22
CA ASN A 33 4.02 -6.24 7.42
C ASN A 33 5.30 -5.39 7.47
N THR A 34 6.05 -5.33 6.36
CA THR A 34 7.26 -4.50 6.25
C THR A 34 6.97 -3.04 6.58
N ILE A 35 5.90 -2.47 6.03
CA ILE A 35 5.52 -1.08 6.31
C ILE A 35 5.07 -0.90 7.75
N LYS A 36 4.23 -1.79 8.28
CA LYS A 36 3.73 -1.70 9.67
C LYS A 36 4.86 -1.75 10.71
N THR A 37 5.85 -2.61 10.50
CA THR A 37 6.92 -2.83 11.49
C THR A 37 8.16 -1.95 11.26
N SER A 38 8.17 -1.12 10.22
CA SER A 38 9.34 -0.31 9.88
C SER A 38 9.55 0.85 10.84
N LYS A 39 10.79 1.04 11.31
CA LYS A 39 11.21 2.23 12.07
C LYS A 39 10.95 3.52 11.30
N HIS A 40 11.07 3.51 9.97
CA HIS A 40 10.79 4.68 9.13
C HIS A 40 9.32 5.08 9.20
N THR A 41 8.41 4.10 9.18
CA THR A 41 6.97 4.33 9.37
C THR A 41 6.70 4.95 10.74
N SER A 42 7.18 4.33 11.82
CA SER A 42 6.98 4.87 13.17
C SER A 42 7.51 6.29 13.31
N ASN A 43 8.66 6.59 12.70
CA ASN A 43 9.22 7.94 12.70
C ASN A 43 8.32 8.94 11.96
N LEU A 44 7.79 8.61 10.78
CA LEU A 44 6.89 9.48 10.04
C LEU A 44 5.61 9.76 10.83
N ILE A 45 4.99 8.71 11.38
CA ILE A 45 3.78 8.78 12.21
C ILE A 45 4.02 9.70 13.41
N ASN A 46 5.07 9.44 14.18
CA ASN A 46 5.41 10.22 15.38
C ASN A 46 5.73 11.69 15.04
N GLN A 47 6.44 11.95 13.95
CA GLN A 47 6.75 13.32 13.53
C GLN A 47 5.51 14.08 13.09
N SER A 48 4.64 13.44 12.30
CA SER A 48 3.38 14.06 11.87
C SER A 48 2.47 14.35 13.06
N ALA A 49 2.33 13.39 13.98
CA ALA A 49 1.49 13.55 15.17
C ALA A 49 2.02 14.64 16.12
N SER A 50 3.32 14.61 16.43
CA SER A 50 3.94 15.58 17.35
C SER A 50 3.95 17.00 16.81
N LYS A 51 4.24 17.16 15.51
CA LYS A 51 4.31 18.49 14.86
C LYS A 51 2.97 18.98 14.33
N ARG A 52 1.94 18.12 14.32
CA ARG A 52 0.63 18.40 13.71
C ARG A 52 0.74 18.83 12.25
N VAL A 53 1.58 18.13 11.48
CA VAL A 53 1.83 18.42 10.06
C VAL A 53 1.35 17.26 9.19
N ILE A 54 0.66 17.59 8.11
CA ILE A 54 0.27 16.65 7.06
C ILE A 54 1.50 16.36 6.18
N PRO A 55 2.00 15.10 6.12
CA PRO A 55 3.13 14.76 5.26
C PRO A 55 2.78 14.91 3.77
N SER A 56 3.75 15.29 2.96
CA SER A 56 3.60 15.34 1.52
C SER A 56 3.70 13.94 0.88
N ALA A 57 3.24 13.80 -0.35
CA ALA A 57 3.41 12.57 -1.13
C ALA A 57 4.89 12.13 -1.24
N ASN A 58 5.82 13.09 -1.29
CA ASN A 58 7.26 12.80 -1.32
C ASN A 58 7.78 12.27 0.02
N ASP A 59 7.23 12.73 1.15
CA ASP A 59 7.58 12.21 2.48
C ASP A 59 7.14 10.76 2.64
N PHE A 60 5.94 10.44 2.16
CA PHE A 60 5.46 9.04 2.12
C PHE A 60 6.35 8.16 1.24
N LYS A 61 6.71 8.65 0.04
CA LYS A 61 7.58 7.92 -0.91
C LYS A 61 8.98 7.70 -0.34
N SER A 62 9.61 8.75 0.22
CA SER A 62 10.95 8.66 0.80
C SER A 62 10.97 7.74 2.02
N THR A 63 9.94 7.79 2.87
CA THR A 63 9.77 6.87 4.00
C THR A 63 9.63 5.42 3.53
N THR A 64 8.87 5.19 2.46
CA THR A 64 8.72 3.87 1.85
C THR A 64 10.06 3.34 1.35
N LEU A 65 10.81 4.16 0.61
CA LEU A 65 12.12 3.81 0.03
C LEU A 65 13.24 3.70 1.07
N GLY A 66 13.05 4.23 2.27
CA GLY A 66 13.95 3.99 3.41
C GLY A 66 14.04 2.50 3.78
N ASN A 67 13.05 1.69 3.40
CA ASN A 67 13.12 0.24 3.51
C ASN A 67 13.92 -0.35 2.34
N LEU A 68 15.08 -0.97 2.63
CA LEU A 68 15.99 -1.52 1.62
C LEU A 68 15.33 -2.53 0.66
N SER A 69 14.35 -3.31 1.14
CA SER A 69 13.61 -4.25 0.29
C SER A 69 12.65 -3.58 -0.71
N LEU A 70 12.36 -2.28 -0.50
CA LEU A 70 11.50 -1.45 -1.35
C LEU A 70 12.30 -0.45 -2.18
N SER A 71 13.53 -0.11 -1.81
CA SER A 71 14.38 0.81 -2.59
C SER A 71 14.71 0.28 -3.99
N PHE A 72 14.85 -1.04 -4.13
CA PHE A 72 15.11 -1.71 -5.40
C PHE A 72 13.85 -2.31 -6.04
N ALA A 73 12.68 -2.05 -5.47
CA ALA A 73 11.43 -2.61 -5.96
C ALA A 73 10.94 -1.90 -7.23
N ARG A 74 10.18 -2.63 -8.05
CA ARG A 74 9.45 -2.03 -9.17
C ARG A 74 8.50 -0.94 -8.68
N THR A 75 8.29 0.06 -9.52
CA THR A 75 7.42 1.22 -9.28
C THR A 75 6.04 0.84 -8.71
N ALA A 76 5.39 -0.18 -9.25
CA ALA A 76 4.08 -0.63 -8.77
C ALA A 76 4.11 -1.12 -7.31
N LYS A 77 5.18 -1.83 -6.90
CA LYS A 77 5.35 -2.32 -5.54
C LYS A 77 5.65 -1.18 -4.57
N VAL A 78 6.46 -0.21 -4.97
CA VAL A 78 6.71 1.01 -4.18
C VAL A 78 5.40 1.77 -3.99
N ARG A 79 4.64 1.99 -5.07
CA ARG A 79 3.34 2.68 -5.03
C ARG A 79 2.36 1.98 -4.09
N PHE A 80 2.23 0.66 -4.18
CA PHE A 80 1.38 -0.11 -3.27
C PHE A 80 1.82 0.08 -1.81
N ALA A 81 3.12 -0.04 -1.51
CA ALA A 81 3.64 0.15 -0.17
C ALA A 81 3.41 1.59 0.37
N THR A 82 3.56 2.60 -0.48
CA THR A 82 3.29 4.01 -0.13
C THR A 82 1.80 4.24 0.18
N LEU A 83 0.89 3.60 -0.56
CA LEU A 83 -0.55 3.67 -0.26
C LEU A 83 -0.90 2.99 1.07
N ILE A 84 -0.26 1.87 1.40
CA ILE A 84 -0.42 1.24 2.72
C ILE A 84 0.05 2.18 3.83
N LEU A 85 1.18 2.87 3.64
CA LEU A 85 1.68 3.84 4.62
C LEU A 85 0.73 5.05 4.79
N LEU A 86 0.19 5.59 3.69
CA LEU A 86 -0.82 6.65 3.74
C LEU A 86 -2.05 6.19 4.52
N TYR A 87 -2.53 4.97 4.29
CA TYR A 87 -3.69 4.42 4.98
C TYR A 87 -3.44 4.27 6.49
N ILE A 88 -2.25 3.80 6.89
CA ILE A 88 -1.87 3.72 8.31
C ILE A 88 -1.86 5.12 8.94
N TRP A 89 -1.20 6.09 8.31
CA TRP A 89 -1.15 7.47 8.78
C TRP A 89 -2.54 8.12 8.89
N HIS A 90 -3.40 7.90 7.91
CA HIS A 90 -4.77 8.40 7.91
C HIS A 90 -5.54 7.95 9.16
N ASN A 91 -5.48 6.67 9.48
CA ASN A 91 -6.22 6.09 10.61
C ASN A 91 -5.57 6.39 11.96
N GLU A 92 -4.25 6.42 12.05
CA GLU A 92 -3.53 6.59 13.32
C GLU A 92 -3.30 8.06 13.70
N VAL A 93 -3.25 8.96 12.73
CA VAL A 93 -2.86 10.36 12.94
C VAL A 93 -3.89 11.32 12.40
N GLN A 94 -4.29 11.19 11.14
CA GLN A 94 -5.19 12.19 10.53
C GLN A 94 -6.56 12.22 11.21
N ILE A 95 -7.24 11.08 11.28
CA ILE A 95 -8.57 10.98 11.90
C ILE A 95 -8.51 11.37 13.39
N PRO A 96 -7.63 10.78 14.22
CA PRO A 96 -7.65 11.06 15.67
C PRO A 96 -7.27 12.49 16.03
N LEU A 97 -6.42 13.14 15.22
CA LEU A 97 -5.97 14.51 15.47
C LEU A 97 -6.72 15.55 14.63
N ASN A 98 -7.66 15.12 13.79
CA ASN A 98 -8.38 15.96 12.83
C ASN A 98 -7.42 16.80 11.95
N LEU A 99 -6.35 16.18 11.46
CA LEU A 99 -5.30 16.84 10.67
C LEU A 99 -5.65 16.86 9.18
N GLY A 100 -6.58 17.75 8.81
CA GLY A 100 -6.99 17.94 7.41
C GLY A 100 -8.26 17.18 7.03
N SER A 101 -8.80 17.56 5.88
CA SER A 101 -10.06 17.04 5.34
C SER A 101 -9.88 15.74 4.55
N GLU A 102 -10.98 15.04 4.25
CA GLU A 102 -10.96 13.90 3.32
C GLU A 102 -10.44 14.29 1.92
N ALA A 103 -10.72 15.52 1.48
CA ALA A 103 -10.23 16.03 0.20
C ALA A 103 -8.70 16.13 0.17
N ASP A 104 -8.06 16.46 1.30
CA ASP A 104 -6.60 16.48 1.43
C ASP A 104 -6.00 15.08 1.30
N THR A 105 -6.64 14.08 1.91
CA THR A 105 -6.25 12.66 1.81
C THR A 105 -6.36 12.15 0.38
N ILE A 106 -7.46 12.47 -0.31
CA ILE A 106 -7.66 12.11 -1.72
C ILE A 106 -6.62 12.80 -2.62
N SER A 107 -6.31 14.07 -2.35
CA SER A 107 -5.27 14.81 -3.06
C SER A 107 -3.89 14.15 -2.90
N LEU A 108 -3.53 13.73 -1.69
CA LEU A 108 -2.30 12.98 -1.42
C LEU A 108 -2.25 11.64 -2.16
N LEU A 109 -3.35 10.89 -2.12
CA LEU A 109 -3.48 9.62 -2.83
C LEU A 109 -3.24 9.81 -4.34
N ASN A 110 -3.91 10.77 -4.96
CA ASN A 110 -3.74 11.08 -6.38
C ASN A 110 -2.31 11.51 -6.71
N ARG A 111 -1.67 12.30 -5.85
CA ARG A 111 -0.26 12.68 -6.02
C ARG A 111 0.67 11.47 -5.97
N ILE A 112 0.44 10.51 -5.08
CA ILE A 112 1.23 9.26 -4.99
C ILE A 112 1.06 8.42 -6.27
N LEU A 113 -0.17 8.31 -6.78
CA LEU A 113 -0.46 7.58 -8.02
C LEU A 113 0.26 8.21 -9.22
N ASN A 114 0.35 9.55 -9.26
CA ASN A 114 0.90 10.30 -10.38
C ASN A 114 2.42 10.58 -10.30
N THR A 115 3.07 10.50 -9.13
CA THR A 115 4.52 10.76 -8.94
C THR A 115 5.41 9.55 -9.26
N THR A 116 4.92 8.64 -10.10
CA THR A 116 5.62 7.42 -10.50
C THR A 116 5.47 7.20 -12.00
N ASN A 117 6.05 8.13 -12.77
CA ASN A 117 6.52 7.92 -14.13
C ASN A 117 8.04 8.05 -14.13
#